data_AF-A0A660M4Q1-F1
#
_entry.id   AF-A0A660M4Q1-F1
#
_cell.length_a   1.000
_cell.length_b   1.000
_cell.length_c   1.000
_cell.angle_alpha   90.00
_cell.angle_beta   90.00
_cell.angle_gamma   90.00
#
_symmetry.space_group_name_H-M   'P 1'
#
loop_
_entity.id
_entity.type
_entity.pdbx_description
1 polymer ?
#
loop_
_entity_poly.entity_id
_entity_poly.type
_entity_poly.pdbx_seq_one_letter_code
_entity_poly.pdbx_strand_id
1 'polypeptide(L)'
;MIREQQVGYSDFDPNSPEFISNDETKRVVMEAVRGRLEPDGKTVASVMTRRRKIYDASTGEGWVMGPKIDPVEYKGPLILCKDYDAEREMPNGDIVLEHAGRTDLACAIYDSMTGRCKRAFSFDDIEVINDGLRNLANALEQAGYEEGGVKLGQLVPSFQFESSKDGELPPTRLYLHRTDLSSLRIAADLINSGARPDYGKFWIPYGREGIQKYRQDTFILGFSEYHDLEEAVELLRKKSMQDDEVRMGAGDVLYGLKIAGILGAYIGQSKHGGDSFNGEITQYFEEAIQRACKDIQQPQTGEVLTNEWLDAMTQRTIDELGLIMLKNGRTIHHALIDSDTTTDLIKLAGGVQ
;
A
#
# COMPACT_ATOMS: atom_id res chain seq x y z
N MET A 1 -23.95 27.39 10.20
CA MET A 1 -24.11 27.03 8.77
C MET A 1 -22.83 26.35 8.32
N ILE A 2 -22.79 25.04 8.47
CA ILE A 2 -21.69 24.19 8.01
C ILE A 2 -22.18 23.60 6.69
N ARG A 3 -21.41 23.78 5.61
CA ARG A 3 -21.70 23.14 4.33
C ARG A 3 -21.52 21.64 4.52
N GLU A 4 -22.63 20.91 4.54
CA GLU A 4 -22.65 19.49 4.25
C GLU A 4 -22.09 19.31 2.84
N GLN A 5 -20.85 18.83 2.72
CA GLN A 5 -20.41 18.13 1.53
C GLN A 5 -21.19 16.81 1.52
N GLN A 6 -22.38 16.83 0.89
CA GLN A 6 -23.00 15.62 0.37
C GLN A 6 -22.04 15.06 -0.68
N VAL A 7 -21.15 14.18 -0.25
CA VAL A 7 -20.46 13.25 -1.16
C VAL A 7 -21.55 12.27 -1.60
N GLY A 8 -21.99 12.41 -2.84
CA GLY A 8 -22.98 11.54 -3.45
C GLY A 8 -22.47 10.11 -3.43
N TYR A 9 -23.15 9.25 -2.69
CA TYR A 9 -22.88 7.82 -2.59
C TYR A 9 -23.46 7.04 -3.79
N SER A 10 -23.34 7.59 -5.00
CA SER A 10 -24.09 7.12 -6.19
C SER A 10 -23.22 6.65 -7.36
N ASP A 11 -21.90 6.58 -7.23
CA ASP A 11 -21.02 6.35 -8.39
C ASP A 11 -20.47 4.92 -8.50
N PHE A 12 -20.96 3.96 -7.70
CA PHE A 12 -20.60 2.56 -7.92
C PHE A 12 -21.60 1.93 -8.89
N ASP A 13 -21.30 1.99 -10.20
CA ASP A 13 -21.97 1.16 -11.19
C ASP A 13 -21.38 -0.25 -11.13
N PRO A 14 -22.14 -1.26 -10.66
CA PRO A 14 -21.67 -2.65 -10.61
C PRO A 14 -21.40 -3.26 -12.00
N ASN A 15 -21.77 -2.56 -13.07
CA ASN A 15 -21.47 -2.92 -14.46
C ASN A 15 -20.38 -2.04 -15.08
N SER A 16 -19.85 -1.04 -14.37
CA SER A 16 -18.74 -0.23 -14.89
C SER A 16 -17.44 -1.01 -14.68
N PRO A 17 -16.73 -1.38 -15.76
CA PRO A 17 -15.47 -2.08 -15.69
C PRO A 17 -14.39 -1.07 -15.26
N GLU A 18 -14.37 -0.66 -13.99
CA GLU A 18 -13.35 0.27 -13.55
C GLU A 18 -12.01 -0.48 -13.36
N PHE A 19 -11.15 -0.25 -14.36
CA PHE A 19 -9.72 -0.05 -14.18
C PHE A 19 -9.48 0.82 -12.93
N ILE A 20 -8.35 0.66 -12.22
CA ILE A 20 -7.97 1.56 -11.11
C ILE A 20 -8.16 3.01 -11.58
N SER A 21 -9.04 3.76 -10.93
CA SER A 21 -9.57 4.99 -11.53
C SER A 21 -8.46 5.97 -11.90
N ASN A 22 -8.72 6.86 -12.86
CA ASN A 22 -7.76 7.92 -13.20
C ASN A 22 -7.33 8.70 -11.96
N ASP A 23 -8.27 9.00 -11.06
CA ASP A 23 -8.00 9.74 -9.82
C ASP A 23 -7.14 8.92 -8.85
N GLU A 24 -7.37 7.61 -8.74
CA GLU A 24 -6.54 6.70 -7.95
C GLU A 24 -5.11 6.65 -8.49
N THR A 25 -4.95 6.43 -9.80
CA THR A 25 -3.63 6.36 -10.42
C THR A 25 -2.90 7.71 -10.31
N LYS A 26 -3.61 8.82 -10.50
CA LYS A 26 -3.08 10.17 -10.32
C LYS A 26 -2.57 10.40 -8.90
N ARG A 27 -3.31 9.91 -7.90
CA ARG A 27 -2.88 9.93 -6.50
C ARG A 27 -1.62 9.09 -6.29
N VAL A 28 -1.53 7.87 -6.85
CA VAL A 28 -0.31 7.05 -6.77
C VAL A 28 0.89 7.79 -7.33
N VAL A 29 0.77 8.35 -8.53
CA VAL A 29 1.85 9.10 -9.19
C VAL A 29 2.28 10.27 -8.32
N MET A 30 1.34 11.04 -7.78
CA MET A 30 1.64 12.17 -6.90
C MET A 30 2.31 11.77 -5.59
N GLU A 31 1.84 10.71 -4.92
CA GLU A 31 2.47 10.19 -3.71
C GLU A 31 3.89 9.69 -3.99
N ALA A 32 4.08 8.98 -5.10
CA ALA A 32 5.38 8.44 -5.52
C ALA A 32 6.44 9.53 -5.72
N VAL A 33 6.04 10.71 -6.21
CA VAL A 33 6.96 11.82 -6.48
C VAL A 33 7.01 12.89 -5.39
N ARG A 34 6.11 12.85 -4.40
CA ARG A 34 5.98 13.92 -3.38
C ARG A 34 7.30 14.21 -2.66
N GLY A 35 8.08 13.18 -2.34
CA GLY A 35 9.38 13.33 -1.67
C GLY A 35 10.45 14.05 -2.51
N ARG A 36 10.19 14.29 -3.79
CA ARG A 36 11.06 15.01 -4.74
C ARG A 36 10.59 16.43 -5.03
N LEU A 37 9.54 16.90 -4.36
CA LEU A 37 9.03 18.26 -4.49
C LEU A 37 9.52 19.15 -3.34
N GLU A 38 9.66 20.43 -3.62
CA GLU A 38 9.92 21.47 -2.63
C GLU A 38 8.73 21.62 -1.65
N PRO A 39 8.88 22.37 -0.53
CA PRO A 39 7.81 22.57 0.45
C PRO A 39 6.51 23.18 -0.12
N ASP A 40 6.56 23.80 -1.30
CA ASP A 40 5.38 24.30 -2.02
C ASP A 40 4.53 23.17 -2.64
N GLY A 41 5.04 21.93 -2.63
CA GLY A 41 4.38 20.74 -3.14
C GLY A 41 4.24 20.71 -4.66
N LYS A 42 4.95 21.54 -5.41
CA LYS A 42 4.83 21.64 -6.88
C LYS A 42 6.15 21.83 -7.60
N THR A 43 7.13 22.50 -7.01
CA THR A 43 8.43 22.73 -7.64
C THR A 43 9.33 21.51 -7.46
N VAL A 44 10.03 21.07 -8.50
CA VAL A 44 10.96 19.93 -8.41
C VAL A 44 12.20 20.32 -7.62
N ALA A 45 12.45 19.62 -6.52
CA ALA A 45 13.60 19.88 -5.66
C ALA A 45 14.91 19.38 -6.29
N SER A 46 16.05 19.90 -5.84
CA SER A 46 17.36 19.31 -6.17
C SER A 46 17.56 17.97 -5.44
N VAL A 47 18.52 17.15 -5.87
CA VAL A 47 18.97 15.98 -5.10
C VAL A 47 20.39 16.24 -4.62
N MET A 48 20.68 15.96 -3.36
CA MET A 48 22.05 16.00 -2.86
C MET A 48 22.82 14.79 -3.37
N THR A 49 23.80 15.03 -4.25
CA THR A 49 24.77 13.98 -4.64
C THR A 49 25.77 13.77 -3.52
N ARG A 50 25.92 12.51 -3.13
CA ARG A 50 27.01 12.09 -2.24
C ARG A 50 28.28 12.06 -3.07
N ARG A 51 29.36 12.63 -2.53
CA ARG A 51 30.65 12.66 -3.21
C ARG A 51 31.69 11.90 -2.43
N ARG A 52 32.50 11.13 -3.14
CA ARG A 52 33.69 10.47 -2.59
C ARG A 52 34.86 10.68 -3.51
N LYS A 53 36.04 10.91 -2.93
CA LYS A 53 37.28 10.92 -3.69
C LYS A 53 37.59 9.49 -4.16
N ILE A 54 37.98 9.32 -5.42
CA ILE A 54 38.47 8.05 -5.97
C ILE A 54 39.90 8.17 -6.50
N TYR A 55 40.40 9.39 -6.71
CA TYR A 55 41.80 9.66 -7.03
C TYR A 55 42.27 11.00 -6.45
N ASP A 56 43.48 11.03 -5.92
CA ASP A 56 44.18 12.21 -5.42
C ASP A 56 45.37 12.56 -6.30
N ALA A 57 45.29 13.69 -7.01
CA ALA A 57 46.35 14.09 -7.93
C ALA A 57 47.63 14.57 -7.22
N SER A 58 47.53 15.03 -5.97
CA SER A 58 48.67 15.54 -5.23
C SER A 58 49.56 14.43 -4.66
N THR A 59 48.97 13.28 -4.36
CA THR A 59 49.66 12.10 -3.79
C THR A 59 49.79 10.95 -4.79
N GLY A 60 48.98 10.93 -5.86
CA GLY A 60 48.87 9.83 -6.79
C GLY A 60 48.08 8.62 -6.25
N GLU A 61 47.43 8.75 -5.08
CA GLU A 61 46.65 7.67 -4.48
C GLU A 61 45.29 7.50 -5.15
N GLY A 62 44.83 6.25 -5.29
CA GLY A 62 43.52 5.89 -5.84
C GLY A 62 42.75 4.96 -4.91
N TRP A 63 41.42 5.09 -4.90
CA TRP A 63 40.52 4.30 -4.06
C TRP A 63 39.30 3.85 -4.84
N VAL A 64 38.77 2.67 -4.52
CA VAL A 64 37.44 2.24 -4.98
C VAL A 64 36.34 3.08 -4.32
N MET A 65 36.48 3.39 -3.02
CA MET A 65 35.57 4.24 -2.25
C MET A 65 36.37 5.03 -1.22
N GLY A 66 36.92 6.18 -1.62
CA GLY A 66 37.76 7.00 -0.75
C GLY A 66 36.96 7.90 0.21
N PRO A 67 37.62 8.94 0.77
CA PRO A 67 37.03 9.84 1.76
C PRO A 67 35.81 10.56 1.20
N LYS A 68 34.84 10.83 2.09
CA LYS A 68 33.65 11.63 1.76
C LYS A 68 34.07 13.08 1.57
N ILE A 69 33.50 13.71 0.55
CA ILE A 69 33.63 15.15 0.26
C ILE A 69 32.25 15.78 0.42
N ASP A 70 32.22 17.10 0.62
CA ASP A 70 30.99 17.87 0.66
C ASP A 70 30.08 17.53 -0.53
N PRO A 71 28.79 17.26 -0.26
CA PRO A 71 27.83 16.93 -1.29
C PRO A 71 27.52 18.16 -2.14
N VAL A 72 27.09 17.94 -3.39
CA VAL A 72 26.63 19.03 -4.27
C VAL A 72 25.21 18.77 -4.75
N GLU A 73 24.52 19.84 -5.11
CA GLU A 73 23.20 19.73 -5.72
C GLU A 73 23.30 19.16 -7.13
N TYR A 74 22.57 18.08 -7.37
CA TYR A 74 22.29 17.57 -8.69
C TYR A 74 20.95 18.11 -9.18
N LYS A 75 21.01 18.73 -10.36
CA LYS A 75 19.85 19.16 -11.11
C LYS A 75 19.52 18.08 -12.13
N GLY A 76 18.31 17.55 -12.04
CA GLY A 76 17.89 16.47 -12.91
C GLY A 76 16.38 16.29 -12.90
N PRO A 77 15.89 15.18 -13.50
CA PRO A 77 14.47 14.92 -13.61
C PRO A 77 13.84 14.65 -12.24
N LEU A 78 12.53 14.85 -12.16
CA LEU A 78 11.71 14.55 -10.99
C LEU A 78 11.89 13.10 -10.50
N ILE A 79 11.83 12.12 -11.41
CA ILE A 79 11.97 10.69 -11.13
C ILE A 79 13.31 10.18 -11.69
N LEU A 80 14.22 9.84 -10.77
CA LEU A 80 15.45 9.12 -11.10
C LEU A 80 15.15 7.63 -11.15
N CYS A 81 14.97 7.09 -12.36
CA CYS A 81 14.65 5.67 -12.57
C CYS A 81 15.83 4.71 -12.28
N LYS A 82 17.04 5.24 -12.18
CA LYS A 82 18.27 4.51 -11.86
C LYS A 82 19.19 5.40 -11.05
N ASP A 83 20.12 4.78 -10.34
CA ASP A 83 21.19 5.50 -9.67
C ASP A 83 22.01 6.26 -10.72
N TYR A 84 22.37 7.50 -10.36
CA TYR A 84 23.28 8.32 -11.13
C TYR A 84 24.65 8.23 -10.48
N ASP A 85 25.58 7.56 -11.17
CA ASP A 85 26.99 7.51 -10.82
C ASP A 85 27.80 8.19 -11.92
N ALA A 86 28.62 9.17 -11.55
CA ALA A 86 29.49 9.87 -12.47
C ALA A 86 30.86 10.14 -11.85
N GLU A 87 31.91 9.82 -12.59
CA GLU A 87 33.25 10.28 -12.28
C GLU A 87 33.42 11.70 -12.80
N ARG A 88 33.91 12.60 -11.94
CA ARG A 88 34.26 13.96 -12.33
C ARG A 88 35.69 14.28 -11.96
N GLU A 89 36.44 14.76 -12.94
CA GLU A 89 37.70 15.42 -12.71
C GLU A 89 37.47 16.81 -12.13
N MET A 90 38.17 17.10 -11.04
CA MET A 90 38.14 18.37 -10.34
C MET A 90 39.23 19.30 -10.85
N PRO A 91 39.10 20.63 -10.69
CA PRO A 91 40.12 21.58 -11.16
C PRO A 91 41.54 21.35 -10.62
N ASN A 92 41.67 20.66 -9.48
CA ASN A 92 42.94 20.30 -8.87
C ASN A 92 43.50 18.95 -9.37
N GLY A 93 42.86 18.31 -10.35
CA GLY A 93 43.22 17.01 -10.91
C GLY A 93 42.68 15.80 -10.14
N ASP A 94 42.02 16.00 -8.99
CA ASP A 94 41.37 14.90 -8.27
C ASP A 94 40.24 14.30 -9.10
N ILE A 95 39.96 13.00 -8.92
CA ILE A 95 38.76 12.38 -9.47
C ILE A 95 37.80 12.07 -8.32
N VAL A 96 36.56 12.51 -8.47
CA VAL A 96 35.49 12.21 -7.52
C VAL A 96 34.44 11.31 -8.17
N LEU A 97 33.87 10.41 -7.38
CA LEU A 97 32.64 9.73 -7.71
C LEU A 97 31.47 10.50 -7.09
N GLU A 98 30.57 10.98 -7.94
CA GLU A 98 29.30 11.57 -7.55
C GLU A 98 28.19 10.52 -7.67
N HIS A 99 27.41 10.37 -6.61
CA HIS A 99 26.30 9.42 -6.54
C HIS A 99 25.01 10.12 -6.12
N ALA A 100 23.97 10.04 -6.95
CA ALA A 100 22.60 10.32 -6.56
C ALA A 100 21.76 9.04 -6.66
N GLY A 101 21.11 8.67 -5.57
CA GLY A 101 20.25 7.49 -5.54
C GLY A 101 18.98 7.70 -6.34
N ARG A 102 18.48 6.60 -6.93
CA ARG A 102 17.17 6.55 -7.58
C ARG A 102 16.05 7.03 -6.64
N THR A 103 14.98 7.57 -7.23
CA THR A 103 13.79 7.94 -6.46
C THR A 103 13.16 6.68 -5.87
N ASP A 104 12.93 6.67 -4.55
CA ASP A 104 12.29 5.55 -3.85
C ASP A 104 10.77 5.56 -4.08
N LEU A 105 10.36 5.07 -5.24
CA LEU A 105 8.95 5.00 -5.64
C LEU A 105 8.21 3.93 -4.83
N ALA A 106 8.81 2.75 -4.67
CA ALA A 106 8.18 1.60 -4.01
C ALA A 106 7.69 1.93 -2.60
N CYS A 107 8.52 2.57 -1.77
CA CYS A 107 8.10 2.91 -0.40
C CYS A 107 6.94 3.89 -0.38
N ALA A 108 6.97 4.93 -1.23
CA ALA A 108 5.92 5.94 -1.30
C ALA A 108 4.60 5.37 -1.84
N ILE A 109 4.67 4.53 -2.89
CA ILE A 109 3.52 3.83 -3.46
C ILE A 109 2.92 2.90 -2.40
N TYR A 110 3.73 2.05 -1.76
CA TYR A 110 3.26 1.12 -0.73
C TYR A 110 2.65 1.85 0.46
N ASP A 111 3.26 2.95 0.90
CA ASP A 111 2.73 3.78 1.98
C ASP A 111 1.39 4.44 1.59
N SER A 112 1.20 4.79 0.31
CA SER A 112 -0.08 5.30 -0.19
C SER A 112 -1.18 4.24 -0.20
N MET A 113 -0.83 2.98 -0.45
CA MET A 113 -1.77 1.84 -0.48
C MET A 113 -2.14 1.35 0.92
N THR A 114 -1.17 1.34 1.83
CA THR A 114 -1.34 0.77 3.17
C THR A 114 -1.67 1.82 4.23
N GLY A 115 -1.39 3.10 3.96
CA GLY A 115 -1.70 4.23 4.81
C GLY A 115 -0.92 4.24 6.12
N ARG A 116 0.21 4.95 6.21
CA ARG A 116 0.90 5.12 7.50
C ARG A 116 0.18 6.12 8.40
N CYS A 117 -0.28 5.63 9.54
CA CYS A 117 -0.88 6.44 10.60
C CYS A 117 0.06 6.67 11.77
N LYS A 118 -0.18 7.78 12.47
CA LYS A 118 0.46 8.13 13.74
C LYS A 118 -0.63 8.59 14.70
N ARG A 119 -0.79 7.89 15.81
CA ARG A 119 -1.77 8.22 16.86
C ARG A 119 -1.10 8.16 18.24
N ALA A 120 -1.52 9.04 19.14
CA ALA A 120 -1.18 8.92 20.56
C ALA A 120 -2.18 7.96 21.22
N PHE A 121 -1.68 6.89 21.83
CA PHE A 121 -2.49 5.91 22.56
C PHE A 121 -2.48 6.26 24.05
N SER A 122 -3.67 6.35 24.65
CA SER A 122 -3.84 6.48 26.09
C SER A 122 -3.73 5.11 26.79
N PHE A 123 -3.73 5.11 28.12
CA PHE A 123 -3.87 3.88 28.90
C PHE A 123 -5.15 3.12 28.55
N ASP A 124 -6.30 3.81 28.50
CA ASP A 124 -7.59 3.23 28.14
C ASP A 124 -7.59 2.62 26.74
N ASP A 125 -6.90 3.26 25.77
CA ASP A 125 -6.74 2.69 24.43
C ASP A 125 -6.01 1.34 24.48
N ILE A 126 -4.98 1.21 25.31
CA ILE A 126 -4.24 -0.05 25.49
C ILE A 126 -5.11 -1.11 26.17
N GLU A 127 -5.95 -0.75 27.15
CA GLU A 127 -6.89 -1.68 27.77
C GLU A 127 -7.90 -2.23 26.75
N VAL A 128 -8.52 -1.35 25.95
CA VAL A 128 -9.46 -1.75 24.88
C VAL A 128 -8.82 -2.74 23.90
N ILE A 129 -7.55 -2.53 23.55
CA ILE A 129 -6.81 -3.40 22.64
C ILE A 129 -6.50 -4.75 23.29
N ASN A 130 -6.09 -4.76 24.55
CA ASN A 130 -5.84 -5.99 25.30
C ASN A 130 -7.11 -6.83 25.46
N ASP A 131 -8.25 -6.20 25.73
CA ASP A 131 -9.53 -6.89 25.81
C ASP A 131 -10.00 -7.39 24.45
N GLY A 132 -9.80 -6.60 23.39
CA GLY A 132 -10.03 -7.03 22.00
C GLY A 132 -9.19 -8.25 21.63
N LEU A 133 -7.92 -8.28 22.04
CA LEU A 133 -7.02 -9.42 21.85
C LEU A 133 -7.51 -10.68 22.56
N ARG A 134 -7.90 -10.56 23.84
CA ARG A 134 -8.45 -11.69 24.62
C ARG A 134 -9.72 -12.23 23.99
N ASN A 135 -10.63 -11.35 23.56
CA ASN A 135 -11.87 -11.75 22.92
C ASN A 135 -11.62 -12.47 21.58
N LEU A 136 -10.68 -11.96 20.77
CA LEU A 136 -10.30 -12.61 19.53
C LEU A 136 -9.65 -13.97 19.77
N ALA A 137 -8.75 -14.08 20.75
CA ALA A 137 -8.11 -15.35 21.12
C ALA A 137 -9.15 -16.39 21.56
N ASN A 138 -10.11 -16.00 22.41
CA ASN A 138 -11.20 -16.88 22.83
C ASN A 138 -12.10 -17.30 21.65
N ALA A 139 -12.42 -16.39 20.72
CA ALA A 139 -13.21 -16.69 19.54
C ALA A 139 -12.50 -17.69 18.62
N LEU A 140 -11.18 -17.51 18.42
CA LEU A 140 -10.33 -18.42 17.65
C LEU A 140 -10.24 -19.79 18.31
N GLU A 141 -10.03 -19.87 19.62
CA GLU A 141 -9.99 -21.13 20.37
C GLU A 141 -11.32 -21.88 20.25
N GLN A 142 -12.46 -21.19 20.44
CA GLN A 142 -13.79 -21.79 20.29
C GLN A 142 -14.08 -22.25 18.86
N ALA A 143 -13.51 -21.57 17.86
CA ALA A 143 -13.59 -21.97 16.46
C ALA A 143 -12.59 -23.10 16.09
N GLY A 144 -11.77 -23.56 17.05
CA GLY A 144 -10.85 -24.69 16.87
C GLY A 144 -9.48 -24.33 16.29
N TYR A 145 -9.10 -23.05 16.31
CA TYR A 145 -7.74 -22.64 15.94
C TYR A 145 -6.80 -22.93 17.12
N GLU A 146 -5.68 -23.62 16.85
CA GLU A 146 -4.60 -23.78 17.82
C GLU A 146 -3.79 -22.48 17.94
N GLU A 147 -3.28 -22.17 19.14
CA GLU A 147 -2.62 -20.90 19.45
C GLU A 147 -1.37 -20.66 18.56
N GLY A 148 -1.56 -19.92 17.47
CA GLY A 148 -0.53 -19.55 16.50
C GLY A 148 0.39 -18.45 17.02
N GLY A 149 1.69 -18.73 17.08
CA GLY A 149 2.68 -17.99 17.83
C GLY A 149 2.78 -16.49 17.54
N VAL A 150 2.63 -15.69 18.59
CA VAL A 150 3.02 -14.27 18.63
C VAL A 150 4.51 -14.16 18.30
N LYS A 151 4.85 -13.90 17.02
CA LYS A 151 6.22 -13.56 16.62
C LYS A 151 6.47 -12.07 16.90
N LEU A 152 6.91 -11.78 18.13
CA LEU A 152 7.57 -10.52 18.51
C LEU A 152 8.95 -10.44 17.80
N GLY A 153 8.94 -10.11 16.51
CA GLY A 153 10.17 -10.02 15.72
C GLY A 153 10.12 -9.11 14.50
N GLN A 154 9.01 -8.44 14.22
CA GLN A 154 8.95 -7.40 13.18
C GLN A 154 9.07 -6.01 13.82
N LEU A 155 9.55 -5.02 13.03
CA LEU A 155 9.65 -3.59 13.38
C LEU A 155 8.33 -2.93 13.85
N VAL A 156 7.26 -3.72 13.91
CA VAL A 156 5.88 -3.34 14.16
C VAL A 156 5.18 -4.55 14.80
N PRO A 157 4.41 -4.44 15.91
CA PRO A 157 3.74 -5.58 16.51
C PRO A 157 2.55 -5.95 15.61
N SER A 158 2.47 -7.23 15.26
CA SER A 158 1.29 -7.76 14.59
C SER A 158 0.87 -9.05 15.26
N PHE A 159 -0.43 -9.24 15.40
CA PHE A 159 -1.01 -10.53 15.73
C PHE A 159 -1.35 -11.26 14.44
N GLN A 160 -0.98 -12.53 14.36
CA GLN A 160 -1.20 -13.36 13.20
C GLN A 160 -1.73 -14.72 13.66
N PHE A 161 -2.69 -15.24 12.91
CA PHE A 161 -3.13 -16.63 13.04
C PHE A 161 -3.18 -17.25 11.65
N GLU A 162 -3.00 -18.56 11.59
CA GLU A 162 -3.08 -19.34 10.37
C GLU A 162 -3.65 -20.72 10.69
N SER A 163 -4.43 -21.26 9.77
CA SER A 163 -4.84 -22.65 9.74
C SER A 163 -4.37 -23.26 8.42
N SER A 164 -3.80 -24.46 8.45
CA SER A 164 -3.36 -25.13 7.22
C SER A 164 -4.58 -25.65 6.44
N LYS A 165 -5.00 -24.92 5.42
CA LYS A 165 -5.96 -25.40 4.42
C LYS A 165 -5.44 -25.13 3.02
N ASP A 166 -5.43 -26.17 2.20
CA ASP A 166 -5.44 -26.03 0.75
C ASP A 166 -6.91 -25.85 0.34
N GLY A 167 -7.21 -24.89 -0.53
CA GLY A 167 -8.58 -24.63 -0.97
C GLY A 167 -8.68 -24.20 -2.43
N GLU A 168 -9.90 -23.96 -2.88
CA GLU A 168 -10.24 -23.65 -4.28
C GLU A 168 -9.81 -22.27 -4.78
N LEU A 169 -9.68 -21.29 -3.88
CA LEU A 169 -9.30 -19.92 -4.23
C LEU A 169 -7.78 -19.81 -4.39
N PRO A 170 -7.31 -19.05 -5.40
CA PRO A 170 -5.98 -18.44 -5.33
C PRO A 170 -5.83 -17.66 -4.02
N PRO A 171 -4.61 -17.38 -3.52
CA PRO A 171 -4.39 -16.65 -2.27
C PRO A 171 -5.22 -15.35 -2.20
N THR A 172 -6.38 -15.42 -1.55
CA THR A 172 -7.41 -14.36 -1.55
C THR A 172 -7.48 -13.76 -0.17
N ARG A 173 -7.47 -12.44 -0.11
CA ARG A 173 -7.56 -11.71 1.16
C ARG A 173 -8.62 -10.66 1.10
N LEU A 174 -9.37 -10.59 2.18
CA LEU A 174 -10.25 -9.51 2.55
C LEU A 174 -9.45 -8.52 3.39
N TYR A 175 -9.38 -7.29 2.93
CA TYR A 175 -8.74 -6.17 3.60
C TYR A 175 -9.81 -5.24 4.14
N LEU A 176 -9.60 -4.76 5.36
CA LEU A 176 -10.40 -3.69 5.94
C LEU A 176 -9.45 -2.57 6.38
N HIS A 177 -9.60 -1.43 5.71
CA HIS A 177 -8.86 -0.20 6.00
C HIS A 177 -9.53 0.54 7.16
N ARG A 178 -8.91 0.50 8.33
CA ARG A 178 -9.48 1.02 9.58
C ARG A 178 -8.46 1.86 10.34
N THR A 179 -8.94 2.93 10.95
CA THR A 179 -8.15 3.84 11.78
C THR A 179 -8.49 3.75 13.27
N ASP A 180 -9.51 2.98 13.63
CA ASP A 180 -10.04 2.84 14.98
C ASP A 180 -9.61 1.53 15.68
N LEU A 181 -9.85 1.44 16.98
CA LEU A 181 -9.39 0.31 17.81
C LEU A 181 -10.29 -0.93 17.71
N SER A 182 -11.37 -0.85 16.93
CA SER A 182 -12.42 -1.87 16.90
C SER A 182 -12.12 -3.06 15.99
N SER A 183 -11.01 -3.04 15.22
CA SER A 183 -10.68 -4.11 14.27
C SER A 183 -10.62 -5.50 14.91
N LEU A 184 -10.07 -5.62 16.13
CA LEU A 184 -10.02 -6.88 16.88
C LEU A 184 -11.42 -7.36 17.30
N ARG A 185 -12.30 -6.43 17.70
CA ARG A 185 -13.71 -6.72 18.03
C ARG A 185 -14.46 -7.22 16.80
N ILE A 186 -14.30 -6.56 15.66
CA ILE A 186 -14.95 -6.96 14.40
C ILE A 186 -14.50 -8.36 14.00
N ALA A 187 -13.19 -8.66 14.07
CA ALA A 187 -12.69 -9.99 13.76
C ALA A 187 -13.25 -11.07 14.70
N ALA A 188 -13.24 -10.82 16.01
CA ALA A 188 -13.82 -11.73 16.99
C ALA A 188 -15.29 -11.98 16.70
N ASP A 189 -16.06 -10.93 16.41
CA ASP A 189 -17.48 -11.05 16.09
C ASP A 189 -17.72 -11.84 14.80
N LEU A 190 -16.91 -11.65 13.76
CA LEU A 190 -17.04 -12.41 12.51
C LEU A 190 -16.79 -13.91 12.75
N ILE A 191 -15.74 -14.25 13.48
CA ILE A 191 -15.39 -15.64 13.82
C ILE A 191 -16.49 -16.27 14.67
N ASN A 192 -16.97 -15.56 15.70
CA ASN A 192 -18.08 -16.01 16.55
C ASN A 192 -19.38 -16.18 15.76
N SER A 193 -19.57 -15.39 14.70
CA SER A 193 -20.76 -15.44 13.85
C SER A 193 -20.69 -16.52 12.77
N GLY A 194 -19.57 -17.24 12.64
CA GLY A 194 -19.45 -18.36 11.71
C GLY A 194 -18.26 -18.27 10.75
N ALA A 195 -17.67 -17.10 10.53
CA ALA A 195 -16.58 -16.93 9.55
C ALA A 195 -15.38 -17.84 9.89
N ARG A 196 -14.79 -18.47 8.87
CA ARG A 196 -13.66 -19.41 9.00
C ARG A 196 -12.44 -19.02 8.14
N PRO A 197 -11.84 -17.83 8.34
CA PRO A 197 -10.66 -17.43 7.58
C PRO A 197 -9.46 -18.35 7.83
N ASP A 198 -8.71 -18.70 6.81
CA ASP A 198 -7.52 -19.55 6.94
C ASP A 198 -6.32 -18.79 7.49
N TYR A 199 -6.38 -17.46 7.44
CA TYR A 199 -5.32 -16.58 7.88
C TYR A 199 -5.91 -15.28 8.44
N GLY A 200 -5.26 -14.73 9.44
CA GLY A 200 -5.54 -13.38 9.92
C GLY A 200 -4.26 -12.63 10.23
N LYS A 201 -4.22 -11.35 9.88
CA LYS A 201 -3.16 -10.43 10.30
C LYS A 201 -3.74 -9.12 10.78
N PHE A 202 -3.29 -8.75 11.97
CA PHE A 202 -3.73 -7.59 12.72
C PHE A 202 -2.53 -6.76 13.11
N TRP A 203 -2.55 -5.46 12.80
CA TRP A 203 -1.62 -4.54 13.44
C TRP A 203 -2.06 -4.26 14.87
N ILE A 204 -1.14 -4.29 15.82
CA ILE A 204 -1.43 -3.98 17.23
C ILE A 204 -0.36 -3.02 17.74
N PRO A 205 -0.71 -1.99 18.54
CA PRO A 205 0.31 -1.15 19.19
C PRO A 205 1.16 -1.95 20.18
N TYR A 206 2.32 -1.39 20.53
CA TYR A 206 3.34 -1.98 21.42
C TYR A 206 2.90 -2.13 22.89
N GLY A 207 1.61 -2.12 23.20
CA GLY A 207 1.10 -2.22 24.57
C GLY A 207 1.58 -1.10 25.50
N ARG A 208 1.92 0.08 24.95
CA ARG A 208 2.45 1.22 25.69
C ARG A 208 1.75 2.52 25.32
N GLU A 209 1.66 3.43 26.27
CA GLU A 209 1.14 4.77 26.02
C GLU A 209 2.04 5.60 25.09
N GLY A 210 1.44 6.66 24.54
CA GLY A 210 2.15 7.66 23.75
C GLY A 210 2.06 7.42 22.25
N ILE A 211 2.88 8.15 21.50
CA ILE A 211 2.73 8.20 20.05
C ILE A 211 3.30 6.96 19.38
N GLN A 212 2.47 6.27 18.61
CA GLN A 212 2.84 5.08 17.86
C GLN A 212 2.50 5.23 16.38
N LYS A 213 3.25 4.51 15.54
CA LYS A 213 3.05 4.44 14.10
C LYS A 213 2.43 3.11 13.73
N TYR A 214 1.46 3.13 12.82
CA TYR A 214 0.74 1.96 12.34
C TYR A 214 0.36 2.06 10.87
N ARG A 215 -0.08 0.97 10.27
CA ARG A 215 -0.70 0.99 8.93
C ARG A 215 -2.22 1.14 9.07
N GLN A 216 -2.96 1.40 8.01
CA GLN A 216 -4.42 1.42 8.01
C GLN A 216 -5.02 0.12 7.46
N ASP A 217 -4.29 -0.61 6.61
CA ASP A 217 -4.60 -1.97 6.14
C ASP A 217 -4.43 -3.04 7.24
N THR A 218 -4.82 -2.68 8.47
CA THR A 218 -4.49 -3.40 9.69
C THR A 218 -5.26 -4.68 9.86
N PHE A 219 -6.41 -4.83 9.20
CA PHE A 219 -7.25 -6.00 9.34
C PHE A 219 -7.29 -6.76 8.02
N ILE A 220 -6.61 -7.90 8.00
CA ILE A 220 -6.48 -8.78 6.83
C ILE A 220 -6.97 -10.16 7.22
N LEU A 221 -7.94 -10.69 6.50
CA LEU A 221 -8.37 -12.09 6.58
C LEU A 221 -8.08 -12.79 5.26
N GLY A 222 -7.44 -13.95 5.31
CA GLY A 222 -7.20 -14.80 4.15
C GLY A 222 -8.22 -15.92 4.06
N PHE A 223 -8.61 -16.27 2.83
CA PHE A 223 -9.59 -17.30 2.53
C PHE A 223 -9.10 -18.17 1.38
N SER A 224 -9.21 -19.49 1.54
CA SER A 224 -8.97 -20.50 0.53
C SER A 224 -10.26 -21.06 -0.05
N GLU A 225 -11.41 -20.87 0.61
CA GLU A 225 -12.74 -21.30 0.13
C GLU A 225 -13.63 -20.08 -0.19
N TYR A 226 -14.34 -20.12 -1.32
CA TYR A 226 -15.25 -19.04 -1.70
C TYR A 226 -16.39 -18.88 -0.71
N HIS A 227 -16.97 -20.00 -0.26
CA HIS A 227 -18.09 -19.98 0.68
C HIS A 227 -17.76 -19.28 2.00
N ASP A 228 -16.56 -19.52 2.55
CA ASP A 228 -16.10 -18.89 3.80
C ASP A 228 -15.91 -17.37 3.62
N LEU A 229 -15.39 -16.95 2.45
CA LEU A 229 -15.25 -15.53 2.11
C LEU A 229 -16.64 -14.87 1.92
N GLU A 230 -17.55 -15.54 1.21
CA GLU A 230 -18.92 -15.07 0.99
C GLU A 230 -19.64 -14.84 2.33
N GLU A 231 -19.61 -15.82 3.24
CA GLU A 231 -20.20 -15.70 4.57
C GLU A 231 -19.60 -14.53 5.35
N ALA A 232 -18.27 -14.37 5.33
CA ALA A 232 -17.59 -13.26 6.00
C ALA A 232 -18.01 -11.88 5.44
N VAL A 233 -18.13 -11.76 4.12
CA VAL A 233 -18.59 -10.53 3.46
C VAL A 233 -20.05 -10.21 3.80
N GLU A 234 -20.93 -11.22 3.82
CA GLU A 234 -22.32 -11.03 4.23
C GLU A 234 -22.46 -10.57 5.69
N LEU A 235 -21.71 -11.19 6.59
CA LEU A 235 -21.67 -10.82 8.00
C LEU A 235 -21.18 -9.38 8.19
N LEU A 236 -20.14 -8.98 7.44
CA LEU A 236 -19.66 -7.60 7.43
C LEU A 236 -20.72 -6.62 6.92
N ARG A 237 -21.48 -6.97 5.86
CA ARG A 237 -22.56 -6.11 5.35
C ARG A 237 -23.65 -5.92 6.40
N LYS A 238 -24.10 -7.01 7.03
CA LYS A 238 -25.10 -6.98 8.10
C LYS A 238 -24.66 -6.06 9.25
N LYS A 239 -23.38 -6.13 9.66
CA LYS A 239 -22.81 -5.24 10.69
C LYS A 239 -22.68 -3.78 10.24
N SER A 240 -22.20 -3.52 9.03
CA SER A 240 -22.07 -2.16 8.47
C SER A 240 -23.41 -1.42 8.37
N MET A 241 -24.52 -2.15 8.23
CA MET A 241 -25.86 -1.58 8.27
C MET A 241 -26.34 -1.21 9.69
N GLN A 242 -25.80 -1.86 10.73
CA GLN A 242 -26.26 -1.75 12.11
C GLN A 242 -25.42 -0.81 12.97
N ASP A 243 -24.17 -0.57 12.59
CA ASP A 243 -23.19 0.13 13.43
C ASP A 243 -22.60 1.35 12.70
N ASP A 244 -22.92 2.56 13.17
CA ASP A 244 -22.36 3.80 12.63
C ASP A 244 -20.85 3.93 12.89
N GLU A 245 -20.30 3.22 13.89
CA GLU A 245 -18.84 3.15 14.13
C GLU A 245 -18.11 2.45 12.97
N VAL A 246 -18.79 1.60 12.20
CA VAL A 246 -18.18 0.89 11.06
C VAL A 246 -17.89 1.84 9.88
N ARG A 247 -18.57 2.98 9.82
CA ARG A 247 -18.49 3.96 8.72
C ARG A 247 -17.40 5.02 8.92
N MET A 248 -16.88 5.17 10.13
CA MET A 248 -15.99 6.28 10.47
C MET A 248 -14.50 5.90 10.34
N GLY A 249 -13.80 6.59 9.45
CA GLY A 249 -12.33 6.64 9.43
C GLY A 249 -11.62 5.73 8.42
N ALA A 250 -12.35 5.07 7.51
CA ALA A 250 -11.73 4.50 6.32
C ALA A 250 -11.30 5.64 5.39
N GLY A 251 -10.01 5.77 5.13
CA GLY A 251 -9.60 6.58 3.99
C GLY A 251 -10.09 5.93 2.71
N ASP A 252 -10.43 6.70 1.69
CA ASP A 252 -10.63 6.20 0.33
C ASP A 252 -9.29 5.69 -0.22
N VAL A 253 -8.86 4.51 0.22
CA VAL A 253 -7.64 3.86 -0.25
C VAL A 253 -8.06 2.54 -0.90
N LEU A 254 -7.90 2.53 -2.22
CA LEU A 254 -8.78 1.85 -3.16
C LEU A 254 -7.99 0.94 -4.12
N TYR A 255 -7.02 0.20 -3.61
CA TYR A 255 -6.27 -0.75 -4.43
C TYR A 255 -6.82 -2.12 -4.09
N GLY A 256 -7.73 -2.63 -4.92
CA GLY A 256 -8.46 -3.86 -4.66
C GLY A 256 -9.88 -3.85 -5.24
N LEU A 257 -10.52 -5.01 -5.22
CA LEU A 257 -11.91 -5.14 -5.62
C LEU A 257 -12.80 -4.69 -4.45
N LYS A 258 -13.32 -3.47 -4.55
CA LYS A 258 -14.11 -2.81 -3.49
C LYS A 258 -15.39 -3.57 -3.19
N ILE A 259 -15.74 -3.65 -1.92
CA ILE A 259 -16.99 -4.29 -1.50
C ILE A 259 -18.10 -3.24 -1.39
N ALA A 260 -19.10 -3.36 -2.25
CA ALA A 260 -20.26 -2.50 -2.24
C ALA A 260 -20.97 -2.53 -0.86
N GLY A 261 -21.26 -1.34 -0.33
CA GLY A 261 -21.93 -1.15 0.96
C GLY A 261 -21.02 -1.22 2.20
N ILE A 262 -19.71 -1.43 2.04
CA ILE A 262 -18.75 -1.49 3.15
C ILE A 262 -17.55 -0.61 2.85
N LEU A 263 -17.50 0.59 3.45
CA LEU A 263 -16.37 1.50 3.27
C LEU A 263 -15.06 0.89 3.75
N GLY A 264 -13.99 1.12 2.97
CA GLY A 264 -12.65 0.65 3.30
C GLY A 264 -12.44 -0.86 3.21
N ALA A 265 -13.45 -1.63 2.75
CA ALA A 265 -13.32 -3.06 2.56
C ALA A 265 -13.07 -3.41 1.09
N TYR A 266 -12.08 -4.26 0.84
CA TYR A 266 -11.75 -4.72 -0.51
C TYR A 266 -11.16 -6.12 -0.52
N ILE A 267 -11.29 -6.81 -1.66
CA ILE A 267 -10.70 -8.11 -1.92
C ILE A 267 -9.45 -7.93 -2.77
N GLY A 268 -8.39 -8.67 -2.46
CA GLY A 268 -7.17 -8.71 -3.29
C GLY A 268 -6.53 -10.09 -3.29
N GLN A 269 -6.12 -10.54 -4.47
CA GLN A 269 -5.45 -11.81 -4.69
C GLN A 269 -3.95 -11.62 -4.98
N SER A 270 -3.09 -12.43 -4.37
CA SER A 270 -1.66 -12.49 -4.74
C SER A 270 -1.37 -13.71 -5.59
N LYS A 271 -0.46 -13.56 -6.57
CA LYS A 271 -0.14 -14.65 -7.52
C LYS A 271 0.52 -15.86 -6.87
N HIS A 272 1.27 -15.65 -5.79
CA HIS A 272 1.98 -16.71 -5.07
C HIS A 272 1.53 -16.75 -3.60
N GLY A 273 1.55 -17.95 -3.03
CA GLY A 273 1.30 -18.16 -1.60
C GLY A 273 2.38 -17.46 -0.77
N GLY A 274 1.96 -16.72 0.26
CA GLY A 274 2.85 -15.98 1.17
C GLY A 274 3.15 -14.53 0.77
N ASP A 275 2.94 -14.13 -0.49
CA ASP A 275 3.18 -12.76 -0.95
C ASP A 275 2.04 -11.81 -0.58
N SER A 276 2.33 -10.51 -0.45
CA SER A 276 1.32 -9.46 -0.20
C SER A 276 0.75 -8.94 -1.51
N PHE A 277 -0.58 -8.93 -1.66
CA PHE A 277 -1.24 -8.27 -2.79
C PHE A 277 -0.77 -6.81 -2.93
N ASN A 278 -0.81 -6.02 -1.85
CA ASN A 278 -0.33 -4.64 -1.84
C ASN A 278 1.15 -4.54 -2.25
N GLY A 279 1.98 -5.53 -1.90
CA GLY A 279 3.39 -5.60 -2.31
C GLY A 279 3.57 -5.87 -3.80
N GLU A 280 2.79 -6.80 -4.36
CA GLU A 280 2.81 -7.12 -5.79
C GLU A 280 2.31 -5.94 -6.63
N ILE A 281 1.19 -5.33 -6.24
CA ILE A 281 0.63 -4.16 -6.92
C ILE A 281 1.60 -2.96 -6.86
N THR A 282 2.32 -2.78 -5.74
CA THR A 282 3.37 -1.75 -5.64
C THR A 282 4.44 -1.94 -6.70
N GLN A 283 4.90 -3.17 -6.93
CA GLN A 283 5.92 -3.46 -7.94
C GLN A 283 5.41 -3.18 -9.36
N TYR A 284 4.16 -3.54 -9.66
CA TYR A 284 3.55 -3.24 -10.96
C TYR A 284 3.40 -1.74 -11.23
N PHE A 285 3.01 -0.96 -10.22
CA PHE A 285 2.97 0.50 -10.34
C PHE A 285 4.35 1.11 -10.49
N GLU A 286 5.33 0.66 -9.70
CA GLU A 286 6.71 1.14 -9.83
C GLU A 286 7.23 0.90 -11.26
N GLU A 287 7.04 -0.31 -11.79
CA GLU A 287 7.45 -0.63 -13.16
C GLU A 287 6.68 0.21 -14.20
N ALA A 288 5.36 0.36 -14.05
CA ALA A 288 4.54 1.17 -14.95
C ALA A 288 5.00 2.63 -14.99
N ILE A 289 5.24 3.25 -13.83
CA ILE A 289 5.74 4.63 -13.72
C ILE A 289 7.12 4.75 -14.37
N GLN A 290 8.04 3.81 -14.11
CA GLN A 290 9.38 3.82 -14.71
C GLN A 290 9.34 3.68 -16.23
N ARG A 291 8.41 2.89 -16.77
CA ARG A 291 8.21 2.75 -18.23
C ARG A 291 7.62 4.03 -18.82
N ALA A 292 6.60 4.59 -18.18
CA ALA A 292 5.98 5.83 -18.62
C ALA A 292 6.96 7.03 -18.59
N CYS A 293 7.94 7.04 -17.68
CA CYS A 293 9.04 8.03 -17.67
C CYS A 293 9.94 7.99 -18.91
N LYS A 294 9.88 6.94 -19.74
CA LYS A 294 10.64 6.86 -21.01
C LYS A 294 9.96 7.64 -22.13
N ASP A 295 8.64 7.80 -22.04
CA ASP A 295 7.83 8.42 -23.10
C ASP A 295 7.38 9.84 -22.72
N ILE A 296 7.23 10.11 -21.42
CA ILE A 296 6.82 11.42 -20.91
C ILE A 296 8.05 12.22 -20.49
N GLN A 297 8.21 13.41 -21.09
CA GLN A 297 9.25 14.35 -20.67
C GLN A 297 9.03 14.77 -19.21
N GLN A 298 10.05 14.55 -18.38
CA GLN A 298 9.96 14.84 -16.95
C GLN A 298 10.33 16.31 -16.64
N PRO A 299 9.61 16.97 -15.71
CA PRO A 299 10.03 18.25 -15.14
C PRO A 299 11.41 18.12 -14.51
N GLN A 300 12.23 19.14 -14.73
CA GLN A 300 13.58 19.24 -14.19
C GLN A 300 13.60 20.02 -12.89
N THR A 301 14.67 19.89 -12.11
CA THR A 301 14.91 20.69 -10.91
C THR A 301 14.65 22.19 -11.13
N GLY A 302 13.82 22.78 -10.27
CA GLY A 302 13.39 24.18 -10.34
C GLY A 302 12.18 24.45 -11.23
N GLU A 303 11.73 23.47 -12.02
CA GLU A 303 10.49 23.57 -12.79
C GLU A 303 9.27 23.22 -11.93
N VAL A 304 8.11 23.74 -12.33
CA VAL A 304 6.83 23.48 -11.65
C VAL A 304 6.17 22.27 -12.31
N LEU A 305 5.75 21.31 -11.49
CA LEU A 305 4.90 20.20 -11.91
C LEU A 305 3.52 20.73 -12.31
N THR A 306 3.15 20.51 -13.58
CA THR A 306 1.88 20.97 -14.13
C THR A 306 0.81 19.88 -14.10
N ASN A 307 -0.46 20.29 -14.17
CA ASN A 307 -1.56 19.32 -14.26
C ASN A 307 -1.51 18.55 -15.58
N GLU A 308 -1.09 19.17 -16.68
CA GLU A 308 -0.96 18.51 -17.98
C GLU A 308 0.08 17.39 -17.94
N TRP A 309 1.23 17.65 -17.28
CA TRP A 309 2.22 16.59 -17.07
C TRP A 309 1.65 15.45 -16.24
N LEU A 310 0.96 15.77 -15.15
CA LEU A 310 0.39 14.78 -14.25
C LEU A 310 -0.68 13.94 -14.95
N ASP A 311 -1.54 14.54 -15.78
CA ASP A 311 -2.56 13.83 -16.54
C ASP A 311 -1.94 12.92 -17.60
N ALA A 312 -0.94 13.40 -18.35
CA ALA A 312 -0.21 12.59 -19.33
C ALA A 312 0.52 11.41 -18.67
N MET A 313 1.15 11.67 -17.52
CA MET A 313 1.87 10.67 -16.76
C MET A 313 0.93 9.62 -16.15
N THR A 314 -0.24 10.04 -15.67
CA THR A 314 -1.30 9.17 -15.17
C THR A 314 -1.79 8.25 -16.28
N GLN A 315 -2.20 8.80 -17.43
CA GLN A 315 -2.70 7.99 -18.55
C GLN A 315 -1.65 7.00 -19.04
N ARG A 316 -0.39 7.43 -19.19
CA ARG A 316 0.67 6.52 -19.64
C ARG A 316 0.95 5.42 -18.61
N THR A 317 0.86 5.73 -17.31
CA THR A 317 0.99 4.73 -16.24
C THR A 317 -0.13 3.71 -16.31
N ILE A 318 -1.38 4.14 -16.56
CA ILE A 318 -2.55 3.28 -16.76
C ILE A 318 -2.32 2.30 -17.92
N ASP A 319 -1.89 2.81 -19.06
CA ASP A 319 -1.64 1.98 -20.25
C ASP A 319 -0.57 0.91 -19.98
N GLU A 320 0.57 1.30 -19.38
CA GLU A 320 1.65 0.38 -19.03
C GLU A 320 1.23 -0.63 -17.96
N LEU A 321 0.48 -0.18 -16.95
CA LEU A 321 -0.05 -1.04 -15.90
C LEU A 321 -0.98 -2.10 -16.49
N GLY A 322 -1.86 -1.74 -17.43
CA GLY A 322 -2.71 -2.68 -18.14
C GLY A 322 -1.92 -3.79 -18.83
N LEU A 323 -0.82 -3.44 -19.51
CA LEU A 323 0.07 -4.41 -20.16
C LEU A 323 0.79 -5.32 -19.14
N ILE A 324 1.29 -4.75 -18.04
CA ILE A 324 1.96 -5.51 -16.97
C ILE A 324 0.98 -6.48 -16.31
N MET A 325 -0.23 -6.03 -16.00
CA MET A 325 -1.28 -6.82 -15.36
C MET A 325 -1.72 -7.97 -16.26
N LEU A 326 -2.01 -7.69 -17.53
CA LEU A 326 -2.38 -8.72 -18.52
C LEU A 326 -1.30 -9.79 -18.65
N LYS A 327 -0.03 -9.37 -18.78
CA LYS A 327 1.11 -10.30 -18.84
C LYS A 327 1.21 -11.19 -17.60
N ASN A 328 0.76 -10.70 -16.45
CA ASN A 328 0.83 -11.42 -15.19
C ASN A 328 -0.41 -12.27 -14.87
N GLY A 329 -1.40 -12.34 -15.78
CA GLY A 329 -2.61 -13.15 -15.61
C GLY A 329 -3.66 -12.49 -14.71
N ARG A 330 -3.67 -11.16 -14.65
CA ARG A 330 -4.62 -10.38 -13.86
C ARG A 330 -5.84 -10.02 -14.70
N THR A 331 -6.99 -9.92 -14.05
CA THR A 331 -8.24 -9.52 -14.69
C THR A 331 -8.31 -8.00 -14.89
N ILE A 332 -9.36 -7.53 -15.56
CA ILE A 332 -9.66 -6.10 -15.72
C ILE A 332 -9.82 -5.36 -14.38
N HIS A 333 -10.13 -6.07 -13.28
CA HIS A 333 -10.25 -5.46 -11.96
C HIS A 333 -8.90 -5.32 -11.24
N HIS A 334 -7.82 -5.89 -11.80
CA HIS A 334 -6.42 -5.90 -11.31
C HIS A 334 -6.19 -6.53 -9.93
N ALA A 335 -7.20 -6.50 -9.06
CA ALA A 335 -7.26 -7.11 -7.77
C ALA A 335 -7.32 -8.64 -7.82
N LEU A 336 -7.83 -9.18 -8.93
CA LEU A 336 -8.07 -10.61 -9.12
C LEU A 336 -7.11 -11.19 -10.16
N ILE A 337 -6.80 -12.46 -9.96
CA ILE A 337 -6.14 -13.34 -10.92
C ILE A 337 -7.23 -13.95 -11.79
N ASP A 338 -6.96 -14.08 -13.09
CA ASP A 338 -7.88 -14.73 -14.00
C ASP A 338 -8.00 -16.23 -13.64
N SER A 339 -9.17 -16.62 -13.14
CA SER A 339 -9.50 -17.94 -12.62
C SER A 339 -11.00 -18.20 -12.73
N ASP A 340 -11.42 -19.45 -12.55
CA ASP A 340 -12.84 -19.85 -12.64
C ASP A 340 -13.72 -19.13 -11.60
N THR A 341 -13.14 -18.67 -10.48
CA THR A 341 -13.84 -17.97 -9.39
C THR A 341 -13.94 -16.45 -9.59
N THR A 342 -13.28 -15.90 -10.61
CA THR A 342 -13.22 -14.44 -10.85
C THR A 342 -14.60 -13.80 -10.92
N THR A 343 -15.51 -14.40 -11.69
CA THR A 343 -16.86 -13.83 -11.92
C THR A 343 -17.65 -13.78 -10.62
N ASP A 344 -17.54 -14.81 -9.80
CA ASP A 344 -18.28 -14.91 -8.54
C ASP A 344 -17.71 -13.95 -7.50
N LEU A 345 -16.38 -13.76 -7.44
CA LEU A 345 -15.78 -12.71 -6.61
C LEU A 345 -16.24 -11.30 -7.00
N ILE A 346 -16.39 -11.02 -8.29
CA ILE A 346 -16.92 -9.72 -8.77
C ILE A 346 -18.36 -9.53 -8.32
N LYS A 347 -19.22 -10.55 -8.48
CA LYS A 347 -20.62 -10.51 -8.01
C LYS A 347 -20.70 -10.33 -6.49
N LEU A 348 -19.91 -11.11 -5.75
CA LEU A 348 -19.81 -11.03 -4.30
C LEU A 348 -19.46 -9.62 -3.86
N ALA A 349 -18.44 -9.01 -4.47
CA ALA A 349 -18.02 -7.66 -4.15
C ALA A 349 -19.07 -6.61 -4.54
N GLY A 350 -19.66 -6.73 -5.72
CA GLY A 350 -20.71 -5.83 -6.23
C GLY A 350 -22.04 -5.93 -5.48
N GLY A 351 -22.27 -6.99 -4.71
CA GLY A 351 -23.55 -7.24 -4.03
C GLY A 351 -24.67 -7.63 -4.99
N VAL A 352 -24.30 -8.10 -6.19
CA VAL A 352 -25.24 -8.61 -7.19
C VAL A 352 -25.39 -10.10 -6.94
N GLN A 353 -26.62 -10.55 -6.63
CA GLN A 353 -26.96 -11.96 -6.49
C GLN A 353 -27.24 -12.60 -7.85
#